data_AF-A0A1I5U6C8-F1
#
_entry.id   AF-A0A1I5U6C8-F1
#
_cell.length_a   1.000
_cell.length_b   1.000
_cell.length_c   1.000
_cell.angle_alpha   90.00
_cell.angle_beta   90.00
_cell.angle_gamma   90.00
#
_symmetry.space_group_name_H-M   'P 1'
#
loop_
_entity.id
_entity.type
_entity.pdbx_description
1 polymer ?
#
loop_
_entity_poly.entity_id
_entity_poly.type
_entity_poly.pdbx_seq_one_letter_code
_entity_poly.pdbx_strand_id
1 'polypeptide(L)'
;MPHAVAARFQELARVSDGRIGLLPAVPDDEMSSWATPVPEDVRAFLGTVGGLTIGDRHVFDFNHPDNHVPVANENWPLGADSSTYWLLHSDGSATTYYVDVENGAWGRVFSFWEEPYARLVAPSLLSWADNLASGLEAALRTDGDLGQAFSDWLFGNEESLSRHPENTVQPMPAATARVSDDPEIAAAAAHLPDDAFLADLRKAVYPTEIPFASVVPYGEEVTYARSANGRFLTATIIPDP
;
A
#
# COMPACT_ATOMS: atom_id res chain seq x y z
N MET A 1 9.79 -10.88 15.24
CA MET A 1 8.48 -10.53 14.64
C MET A 1 8.22 -11.20 13.29
N PRO A 2 9.10 -11.18 12.28
CA PRO A 2 8.76 -11.71 10.94
C PRO A 2 8.35 -13.20 10.94
N HIS A 3 9.09 -14.05 11.67
CA HIS A 3 8.73 -15.47 11.81
C HIS A 3 7.37 -15.70 12.48
N ALA A 4 6.93 -14.81 13.36
CA ALA A 4 5.63 -14.95 14.02
C ALA A 4 4.49 -14.68 13.04
N VAL A 5 4.60 -13.63 12.22
CA VAL A 5 3.61 -13.32 11.17
C VAL A 5 3.56 -14.44 10.13
N ALA A 6 4.71 -14.92 9.67
CA ALA A 6 4.77 -16.05 8.74
C ALA A 6 4.14 -17.32 9.33
N ALA A 7 4.43 -17.64 10.59
CA ALA A 7 3.84 -18.79 11.28
C ALA A 7 2.31 -18.66 11.43
N ARG A 8 1.78 -17.44 11.65
CA ARG A 8 0.32 -17.19 11.66
C ARG A 8 -0.29 -17.56 10.32
N PHE A 9 0.27 -17.12 9.20
CA PHE A 9 -0.22 -17.48 7.87
C PHE A 9 -0.16 -18.99 7.59
N GLN A 10 0.94 -19.65 7.98
CA GLN A 10 1.08 -21.10 7.85
C GLN A 10 0.02 -21.86 8.65
N GLU A 11 -0.24 -21.43 9.89
CA GLU A 11 -1.29 -22.01 10.71
C GLU A 11 -2.68 -21.78 10.11
N LEU A 12 -2.97 -20.55 9.65
CA LEU A 12 -4.22 -20.20 8.99
C LEU A 12 -4.47 -21.07 7.76
N ALA A 13 -3.47 -21.22 6.89
CA ALA A 13 -3.55 -22.11 5.73
C ALA A 13 -3.85 -23.55 6.17
N ARG A 14 -3.16 -24.06 7.19
CA ARG A 14 -3.33 -25.42 7.72
C ARG A 14 -4.73 -25.68 8.28
N VAL A 15 -5.33 -24.73 9.00
CA VAL A 15 -6.65 -24.91 9.63
C VAL A 15 -7.82 -24.52 8.74
N SER A 16 -7.57 -23.87 7.59
CA SER A 16 -8.62 -23.36 6.71
C SER A 16 -9.33 -24.44 5.88
N ASP A 17 -8.85 -25.68 5.89
CA ASP A 17 -9.33 -26.78 5.02
C ASP A 17 -9.22 -26.42 3.52
N GLY A 18 -8.10 -25.80 3.14
CA GLY A 18 -7.80 -25.42 1.75
C GLY A 18 -8.45 -24.12 1.28
N ARG A 19 -9.23 -23.43 2.12
CA ARG A 19 -9.85 -22.13 1.79
C ARG A 19 -8.84 -20.98 1.79
N ILE A 20 -7.71 -21.12 2.46
CA ILE A 20 -6.57 -20.20 2.43
C ILE A 20 -5.38 -20.93 1.82
N GLY A 21 -4.86 -20.42 0.70
CA GLY A 21 -3.62 -20.89 0.09
C GLY A 21 -2.48 -19.92 0.38
N LEU A 22 -1.24 -20.44 0.47
CA LEU A 22 -0.04 -19.62 0.47
C LEU A 22 0.61 -19.69 -0.90
N LEU A 23 1.06 -18.54 -1.41
CA LEU A 23 1.88 -18.49 -2.61
C LEU A 23 3.31 -18.93 -2.29
N PRO A 24 4.08 -19.41 -3.30
CA PRO A 24 5.45 -19.87 -3.10
C PRO A 24 6.31 -18.82 -2.40
N ALA A 25 7.18 -19.26 -1.50
CA ALA A 25 8.19 -18.41 -0.89
C ALA A 25 9.11 -17.80 -1.96
N VAL A 26 9.56 -16.57 -1.71
CA VAL A 26 10.52 -15.87 -2.58
C VAL A 26 11.94 -16.31 -2.23
N PRO A 27 12.71 -16.88 -3.18
CA PRO A 27 14.10 -17.25 -2.96
C PRO A 27 15.00 -16.05 -2.61
N ASP A 28 16.03 -16.29 -1.79
CA ASP A 28 16.94 -15.20 -1.37
C ASP A 28 17.82 -14.67 -2.51
N ASP A 29 18.19 -15.52 -3.47
CA ASP A 29 18.88 -15.10 -4.69
C ASP A 29 17.99 -14.22 -5.57
N GLU A 30 16.69 -14.52 -5.62
CA GLU A 30 15.70 -13.66 -6.27
C GLU A 30 15.60 -12.30 -5.56
N MET A 31 15.37 -12.27 -4.24
CA MET A 31 15.32 -11.02 -3.47
C MET A 31 16.62 -10.20 -3.53
N SER A 32 17.76 -10.86 -3.77
CA SER A 32 19.07 -10.23 -3.94
C SER A 32 19.26 -9.62 -5.34
N SER A 33 18.44 -10.02 -6.31
CA SER A 33 18.46 -9.49 -7.68
C SER A 33 17.61 -8.23 -7.87
N TRP A 34 16.75 -7.91 -6.90
CA TRP A 34 15.83 -6.77 -6.99
C TRP A 34 16.58 -5.43 -7.00
N ALA A 35 15.98 -4.44 -7.67
CA ALA A 35 16.56 -3.10 -7.77
C ALA A 35 16.67 -2.38 -6.41
N THR A 36 15.84 -2.79 -5.44
CA THR A 36 15.86 -2.27 -4.07
C THR A 36 16.35 -3.34 -3.09
N PRO A 37 17.31 -3.02 -2.18
CA PRO A 37 17.68 -3.91 -1.10
C PRO A 37 16.50 -4.24 -0.19
N VAL A 38 16.18 -5.52 -0.07
CA VAL A 38 15.15 -6.00 0.87
C VAL A 38 15.71 -6.05 2.30
N PRO A 39 15.02 -5.46 3.30
CA PRO A 39 15.39 -5.59 4.72
C PRO A 39 15.38 -7.05 5.20
N GLU A 40 16.23 -7.39 6.17
CA GLU A 40 16.40 -8.77 6.67
C GLU A 40 15.10 -9.38 7.20
N ASP A 41 14.29 -8.58 7.91
CA ASP A 41 13.01 -9.03 8.46
C ASP A 41 11.96 -9.30 7.37
N VAL A 42 11.91 -8.44 6.35
CA VAL A 42 11.10 -8.65 5.15
C VAL A 42 11.58 -9.88 4.38
N ARG A 43 12.90 -10.06 4.20
CA ARG A 43 13.48 -11.27 3.57
C ARG A 43 13.06 -12.54 4.30
N ALA A 44 13.18 -12.55 5.63
CA ALA A 44 12.79 -13.70 6.44
C ALA A 44 11.30 -14.04 6.29
N PHE A 45 10.44 -13.02 6.15
CA PHE A 45 9.02 -13.19 5.91
C PHE A 45 8.72 -13.71 4.49
N LEU A 46 9.22 -13.03 3.45
CA LEU A 46 8.97 -13.40 2.05
C LEU A 46 9.59 -14.75 1.67
N GLY A 47 10.72 -15.11 2.26
CA GLY A 47 11.32 -16.44 2.16
C GLY A 47 10.50 -17.56 2.83
N THR A 48 9.38 -17.21 3.47
CA THR A 48 8.43 -18.18 4.04
C THR A 48 7.04 -18.05 3.40
N VAL A 49 6.58 -16.84 3.12
CA VAL A 49 5.25 -16.52 2.60
C VAL A 49 5.41 -15.49 1.48
N GLY A 50 5.33 -15.93 0.22
CA GLY A 50 5.36 -15.01 -0.93
C GLY A 50 4.02 -14.34 -1.22
N GLY A 51 2.96 -14.74 -0.53
CA GLY A 51 1.61 -14.22 -0.71
C GLY A 51 0.55 -15.19 -0.24
N LEU A 52 -0.71 -14.90 -0.53
CA LEU A 52 -1.83 -15.74 -0.17
C LEU A 52 -3.02 -15.65 -1.13
N THR A 53 -3.82 -16.71 -1.16
CA THR A 53 -5.13 -16.76 -1.81
C THR A 53 -6.22 -16.99 -0.76
N ILE A 54 -7.38 -16.35 -0.94
CA ILE A 54 -8.52 -16.46 -0.01
C ILE A 54 -9.77 -16.79 -0.83
N GLY A 55 -10.22 -18.04 -0.73
CA GLY A 55 -11.26 -18.58 -1.60
C GLY A 55 -10.87 -18.41 -3.09
N ASP A 56 -11.84 -18.01 -3.90
CA ASP A 56 -11.69 -17.67 -5.32
C ASP A 56 -11.64 -16.15 -5.58
N ARG A 57 -11.65 -15.33 -4.52
CA ARG A 57 -11.93 -13.89 -4.61
C ARG A 57 -10.71 -13.00 -4.45
N HIS A 58 -9.78 -13.36 -3.57
CA HIS A 58 -8.63 -12.50 -3.25
C HIS A 58 -7.31 -13.22 -3.49
N VAL A 59 -6.39 -12.50 -4.11
CA VAL A 59 -4.99 -12.89 -4.26
C VAL A 59 -4.11 -11.73 -3.83
N PHE A 60 -3.31 -11.95 -2.79
CA PHE A 60 -2.29 -11.00 -2.37
C PHE A 60 -0.93 -11.58 -2.75
N ASP A 61 -0.31 -11.03 -3.78
CA ASP A 61 1.01 -11.44 -4.26
C ASP A 61 2.06 -10.45 -3.78
N PHE A 62 2.83 -10.84 -2.76
CA PHE A 62 3.87 -9.99 -2.18
C PHE A 62 5.12 -9.90 -3.06
N ASN A 63 5.15 -10.65 -4.16
CA ASN A 63 6.14 -10.56 -5.21
C ASN A 63 5.46 -10.33 -6.56
N HIS A 64 4.49 -9.41 -6.58
CA HIS A 64 3.65 -9.14 -7.73
C HIS A 64 4.47 -9.02 -9.04
N PRO A 65 4.06 -9.66 -10.15
CA PRO A 65 4.83 -9.68 -11.41
C PRO A 65 5.21 -8.28 -11.93
N ASP A 66 4.33 -7.30 -11.71
CA ASP A 66 4.54 -5.91 -12.10
C ASP A 66 5.67 -5.19 -11.35
N ASN A 67 6.21 -5.78 -10.27
CA ASN A 67 7.44 -5.28 -9.66
C ASN A 67 8.67 -5.50 -10.55
N HIS A 68 8.61 -6.46 -11.47
CA HIS A 68 9.74 -6.91 -12.30
C HIS A 68 9.68 -6.40 -13.74
N VAL A 69 8.52 -5.89 -14.14
CA VAL A 69 8.28 -5.37 -15.49
C VAL A 69 7.98 -3.88 -15.37
N PRO A 70 8.61 -3.00 -16.17
CA PRO A 70 8.19 -1.60 -16.23
C PRO A 70 6.71 -1.54 -16.61
N VAL A 71 5.86 -1.18 -15.66
CA VAL A 71 4.42 -1.06 -15.91
C VAL A 71 4.21 0.19 -16.74
N ALA A 72 4.12 0.03 -18.05
CA ALA A 72 3.55 1.05 -18.93
C ALA A 72 2.02 0.91 -18.91
N ASN A 73 1.40 1.09 -17.74
CA ASN A 73 -0.04 1.21 -17.65
C ASN A 73 -0.36 2.68 -17.38
N GLU A 74 -1.06 3.28 -18.34
CA GLU A 74 -1.59 4.63 -18.28
C GLU A 74 -2.49 4.87 -17.04
N ASN A 75 -3.09 3.82 -16.50
CA ASN A 75 -3.94 3.90 -15.31
C ASN A 75 -3.18 3.75 -13.98
N TRP A 76 -1.84 3.69 -14.01
CA TRP A 76 -1.07 3.49 -12.79
C TRP A 76 -0.65 4.83 -12.19
N PRO A 77 -1.16 5.20 -11.01
CA PRO A 77 -0.91 6.53 -10.48
C PRO A 77 0.45 6.59 -9.76
N LEU A 78 1.23 5.51 -9.73
CA LEU A 78 2.62 5.55 -9.28
C LEU A 78 3.53 5.76 -10.49
N GLY A 79 4.48 6.70 -10.38
CA GLY A 79 5.45 6.94 -11.45
C GLY A 79 6.17 5.66 -11.92
N ALA A 80 6.69 5.67 -13.15
CA ALA A 80 7.27 4.48 -13.80
C ALA A 80 8.52 3.86 -13.12
N ASP A 81 9.07 4.51 -12.09
CA ASP A 81 10.25 4.04 -11.37
C ASP A 81 9.87 3.07 -10.24
N SER A 82 9.96 1.77 -10.53
CA SER A 82 9.73 0.69 -9.57
C SER A 82 10.76 0.63 -8.45
N SER A 83 11.87 1.40 -8.49
CA SER A 83 12.78 1.48 -7.35
C SER A 83 12.19 2.26 -6.17
N THR A 84 11.06 2.95 -6.38
CA THR A 84 10.42 3.78 -5.37
C THR A 84 9.30 3.06 -4.60
N TYR A 85 8.86 1.89 -5.05
CA TYR A 85 7.78 1.15 -4.39
C TYR A 85 7.92 -0.36 -4.56
N TRP A 86 7.16 -1.10 -3.76
CA TRP A 86 7.00 -2.54 -3.94
C TRP A 86 5.52 -2.94 -3.83
N LEU A 87 4.96 -3.46 -4.91
CA LEU A 87 3.55 -3.86 -4.98
C LEU A 87 3.28 -5.13 -4.20
N LEU A 88 2.18 -5.12 -3.45
CA LEU A 88 1.72 -6.21 -2.59
C LEU A 88 0.41 -6.82 -3.07
N HIS A 89 -0.38 -6.03 -3.80
CA HIS A 89 -1.64 -6.43 -4.38
C HIS A 89 -2.09 -5.37 -5.38
N SER A 90 -2.63 -5.83 -6.50
CA SER A 90 -3.49 -5.04 -7.37
C SER A 90 -4.61 -5.94 -7.89
N ASP A 91 -5.83 -5.45 -7.90
CA ASP A 91 -6.93 -6.11 -8.62
C ASP A 91 -6.99 -5.68 -10.09
N GLY A 92 -6.04 -4.83 -10.54
CA GLY A 92 -5.91 -4.34 -11.92
C GLY A 92 -7.04 -3.41 -12.38
N SER A 93 -8.10 -3.27 -11.59
CA SER A 93 -9.21 -2.37 -11.84
C SER A 93 -9.15 -1.16 -10.92
N ALA A 94 -8.99 -1.38 -9.62
CA ALA A 94 -9.37 -0.41 -8.62
C ALA A 94 -8.43 -0.32 -7.43
N THR A 95 -8.16 -1.39 -6.70
CA THR A 95 -7.40 -1.31 -5.44
C THR A 95 -5.96 -1.76 -5.63
N THR A 96 -5.03 -0.90 -5.25
CA THR A 96 -3.60 -1.24 -5.22
C THR A 96 -3.04 -1.02 -3.83
N TYR A 97 -2.27 -1.99 -3.31
CA TYR A 97 -1.45 -1.85 -2.09
C TYR A 97 0.03 -1.95 -2.44
N TYR A 98 0.83 -1.09 -1.83
CA TYR A 98 2.28 -1.09 -2.04
C TYR A 98 3.03 -0.57 -0.82
N VAL A 99 4.28 -0.99 -0.68
CA VAL A 99 5.26 -0.45 0.26
C VAL A 99 5.98 0.71 -0.40
N ASP A 100 6.10 1.83 0.30
CA ASP A 100 6.99 2.92 -0.09
C ASP A 100 8.45 2.50 0.08
N VAL A 101 9.27 2.74 -0.93
CA VAL A 101 10.70 2.41 -0.94
C VAL A 101 11.46 3.69 -1.28
N GLU A 102 12.24 4.20 -0.34
CA GLU A 102 13.04 5.42 -0.58
C GLU A 102 14.50 5.13 -0.28
N ASN A 103 15.38 5.32 -1.27
CA ASN A 103 16.82 5.05 -1.16
C ASN A 103 17.14 3.64 -0.63
N GLY A 104 16.34 2.65 -1.01
CA GLY A 104 16.47 1.25 -0.56
C GLY A 104 15.88 0.97 0.83
N ALA A 105 15.33 1.97 1.52
CA ALA A 105 14.63 1.77 2.78
C ALA A 105 13.15 1.49 2.52
N TRP A 106 12.68 0.33 2.97
CA TRP A 106 11.26 -0.03 2.93
C TRP A 106 10.53 0.66 4.08
N GLY A 107 9.50 1.42 3.73
CA GLY A 107 8.76 2.27 4.65
C GLY A 107 7.33 1.81 4.83
N ARG A 108 6.42 2.78 4.70
CA ARG A 108 5.01 2.64 5.03
C ARG A 108 4.24 2.00 3.88
N VAL A 109 3.09 1.43 4.20
CA VAL A 109 2.19 0.83 3.22
C VAL A 109 1.08 1.83 2.89
N PHE A 110 0.86 2.01 1.60
CA PHE A 110 -0.20 2.85 1.06
C PHE A 110 -1.18 2.01 0.25
N SER A 111 -2.38 2.55 0.05
CA SER A 111 -3.29 2.07 -0.99
C SER A 111 -3.85 3.20 -1.84
N PHE A 112 -4.14 2.88 -3.09
CA PHE A 112 -4.86 3.75 -4.02
C PHE A 112 -6.15 3.09 -4.50
N TRP A 113 -7.09 3.94 -4.92
CA TRP A 113 -8.31 3.56 -5.59
C TRP A 113 -8.43 4.25 -6.98
N GLU A 114 -9.42 3.89 -7.82
CA GLU A 114 -9.59 4.43 -9.19
C GLU A 114 -9.77 5.96 -9.21
N GLU A 115 -10.53 6.50 -8.27
CA GLU A 115 -10.59 7.94 -8.03
C GLU A 115 -9.32 8.39 -7.31
N PRO A 116 -8.91 9.68 -7.37
CA PRO A 116 -7.72 10.18 -6.69
C PRO A 116 -7.88 10.12 -5.15
N TYR A 117 -7.85 8.92 -4.62
CA TYR A 117 -8.05 8.53 -3.24
C TYR A 117 -6.85 7.70 -2.85
N ALA A 118 -6.10 8.24 -1.91
CA ALA A 118 -4.96 7.58 -1.33
C ALA A 118 -5.24 7.29 0.14
N ARG A 119 -4.66 6.21 0.65
CA ARG A 119 -4.68 5.88 2.07
C ARG A 119 -3.29 5.51 2.54
N LEU A 120 -2.95 5.94 3.74
CA LEU A 120 -1.83 5.44 4.50
C LEU A 120 -2.35 4.32 5.41
N VAL A 121 -2.05 3.06 5.08
CA VAL A 121 -2.73 1.91 5.71
C VAL A 121 -1.93 1.28 6.84
N ALA A 122 -0.60 1.19 6.72
CA ALA A 122 0.21 0.56 7.77
C ALA A 122 1.63 1.17 7.89
N PRO A 123 2.27 1.06 9.06
CA PRO A 123 3.62 1.59 9.25
C PRO A 123 4.71 0.77 8.56
N SER A 124 4.43 -0.48 8.19
CA SER A 124 5.37 -1.38 7.52
C SER A 124 4.64 -2.53 6.82
N LEU A 125 5.32 -3.23 5.90
CA LEU A 125 4.82 -4.47 5.29
C LEU A 125 4.38 -5.49 6.34
N LEU A 126 5.21 -5.75 7.34
CA LEU A 126 4.92 -6.77 8.36
C LEU A 126 3.71 -6.39 9.21
N SER A 127 3.52 -5.10 9.51
CA SER A 127 2.32 -4.63 10.23
C SER A 127 1.05 -4.78 9.39
N TRP A 128 1.14 -4.52 8.08
CA TRP A 128 0.02 -4.73 7.17
C TRP A 128 -0.32 -6.23 7.04
N ALA A 129 0.70 -7.07 6.84
CA ALA A 129 0.53 -8.52 6.74
C ALA A 129 -0.05 -9.12 8.04
N ASP A 130 0.39 -8.63 9.20
CA ASP A 130 -0.18 -9.04 10.50
C ASP A 130 -1.66 -8.66 10.65
N ASN A 131 -2.07 -7.52 10.10
CA ASN A 131 -3.48 -7.12 10.05
C ASN A 131 -4.30 -8.02 9.11
N LEU A 132 -3.77 -8.38 7.94
CA LEU A 132 -4.42 -9.36 7.06
C LEU A 132 -4.62 -10.72 7.76
N ALA A 133 -3.62 -11.20 8.52
CA ALA A 133 -3.74 -12.42 9.30
C ALA A 133 -4.87 -12.33 10.34
N SER A 134 -4.99 -11.20 11.04
CA SER A 134 -6.10 -10.95 11.98
C SER A 134 -7.47 -10.96 11.29
N GLY A 135 -7.55 -10.43 10.07
CA GLY A 135 -8.77 -10.50 9.26
C GLY A 135 -9.15 -11.91 8.84
N LEU A 136 -8.17 -12.74 8.48
CA LEU A 136 -8.39 -14.15 8.17
C LEU A 136 -8.85 -14.94 9.40
N GLU A 137 -8.25 -14.68 10.56
CA GLU A 137 -8.69 -15.26 11.83
C GLU A 137 -10.14 -14.88 12.16
N ALA A 138 -10.52 -13.62 11.92
CA ALA A 138 -11.90 -13.18 12.07
C ALA A 138 -12.84 -13.88 11.08
N ALA A 139 -12.48 -13.93 9.80
CA ALA A 139 -13.28 -14.53 8.74
C ALA A 139 -13.47 -16.05 8.94
N LEU A 140 -12.45 -16.78 9.38
CA LEU A 140 -12.55 -18.23 9.65
C LEU A 140 -13.49 -18.58 10.81
N ARG A 141 -13.77 -17.64 11.71
CA ARG A 141 -14.75 -17.82 12.80
C ARG A 141 -16.20 -17.62 12.34
N THR A 142 -16.39 -17.16 11.11
CA THR A 142 -17.72 -17.02 10.51
C THR A 142 -18.09 -18.28 9.75
N ASP A 143 -19.39 -18.62 9.78
CA ASP A 143 -19.93 -19.64 8.89
C ASP A 143 -20.17 -19.03 7.49
N GLY A 144 -19.85 -19.78 6.44
CA GLY A 144 -20.15 -19.38 5.06
C GLY A 144 -18.92 -19.14 4.19
N ASP A 145 -19.08 -18.22 3.24
CA ASP A 145 -18.05 -17.90 2.25
C ASP A 145 -16.90 -17.10 2.86
N LEU A 146 -15.70 -17.69 2.85
CA LEU A 146 -14.52 -17.07 3.47
C LEU A 146 -14.11 -15.77 2.78
N GLY A 147 -14.21 -15.72 1.45
CA GLY A 147 -13.83 -14.54 0.67
C GLY A 147 -14.72 -13.34 0.98
N GLN A 148 -16.03 -13.54 1.08
CA GLN A 148 -17.00 -12.53 1.50
C GLN A 148 -16.78 -12.11 2.95
N ALA A 149 -16.64 -13.07 3.89
CA ALA A 149 -16.41 -12.74 5.29
C ALA A 149 -15.11 -11.93 5.50
N PHE A 150 -14.06 -12.28 4.76
CA PHE A 150 -12.81 -11.51 4.76
C PHE A 150 -13.01 -10.12 4.15
N SER A 151 -13.78 -9.99 3.06
CA SER A 151 -14.10 -8.68 2.46
C SER A 151 -14.87 -7.79 3.42
N ASP A 152 -15.88 -8.34 4.10
CA ASP A 152 -16.70 -7.62 5.07
C ASP A 152 -15.83 -7.13 6.24
N TRP A 153 -14.90 -7.96 6.70
CA TRP A 153 -13.92 -7.54 7.69
C TRP A 153 -13.00 -6.44 7.14
N LEU A 154 -12.40 -6.67 5.96
CA LEU A 154 -11.40 -5.78 5.37
C LEU A 154 -11.98 -4.39 5.12
N PHE A 155 -13.22 -4.28 4.65
CA PHE A 155 -13.81 -2.99 4.26
C PHE A 155 -14.79 -2.40 5.27
N GLY A 156 -15.24 -3.19 6.24
CA GLY A 156 -16.28 -2.80 7.19
C GLY A 156 -15.91 -2.87 8.67
N ASN A 157 -14.76 -3.46 9.04
CA ASN A 157 -14.35 -3.59 10.44
C ASN A 157 -13.42 -2.45 10.88
N GLU A 158 -13.64 -1.89 12.07
CA GLU A 158 -12.81 -0.81 12.64
C GLU A 158 -11.37 -1.23 12.95
N GLU A 159 -11.11 -2.52 13.15
CA GLU A 159 -9.77 -3.08 13.34
C GLU A 159 -9.01 -3.28 12.03
N SER A 160 -9.70 -3.16 10.88
CA SER A 160 -9.05 -3.25 9.57
C SER A 160 -8.23 -1.99 9.29
N LEU A 161 -7.01 -2.20 8.83
CA LEU A 161 -6.15 -1.12 8.35
C LEU A 161 -6.50 -0.64 6.94
N SER A 162 -7.59 -1.13 6.33
CA SER A 162 -7.95 -0.70 4.97
C SER A 162 -8.77 0.59 4.95
N ARG A 163 -9.54 0.88 6.02
CA ARG A 163 -10.42 2.06 6.04
C ARG A 163 -10.77 2.51 7.46
N HIS A 164 -10.50 3.79 7.75
CA HIS A 164 -11.04 4.46 8.94
C HIS A 164 -11.33 5.92 8.57
N PRO A 165 -12.56 6.26 8.16
CA PRO A 165 -12.88 7.56 7.55
C PRO A 165 -12.66 8.74 8.49
N GLU A 166 -12.66 8.52 9.81
CA GLU A 166 -12.44 9.58 10.79
C GLU A 166 -10.99 10.08 10.83
N ASN A 167 -10.03 9.27 10.38
CA ASN A 167 -8.62 9.64 10.32
C ASN A 167 -8.34 10.19 8.93
N THR A 168 -8.33 11.52 8.78
CA THR A 168 -8.11 12.16 7.48
C THR A 168 -6.99 13.19 7.56
N VAL A 169 -6.12 13.21 6.55
CA VAL A 169 -5.19 14.31 6.29
C VAL A 169 -5.63 15.05 5.04
N GLN A 170 -5.98 16.32 5.21
CA GLN A 170 -6.42 17.16 4.10
C GLN A 170 -5.21 17.58 3.25
N PRO A 171 -5.22 17.30 1.93
CA PRO A 171 -4.19 17.80 1.04
C PRO A 171 -4.23 19.33 0.96
N MET A 172 -3.07 19.95 0.85
CA MET A 172 -2.92 21.39 0.63
C MET A 172 -2.35 21.66 -0.76
N PRO A 173 -2.75 22.75 -1.43
CA PRO A 173 -2.14 23.15 -2.70
C PRO A 173 -0.64 23.39 -2.57
N ALA A 174 0.14 22.99 -3.57
CA ALA A 174 1.60 23.15 -3.59
C ALA A 174 2.02 24.62 -3.41
N ALA A 175 1.29 25.56 -4.01
CA ALA A 175 1.54 26.99 -3.84
C ALA A 175 1.48 27.43 -2.36
N THR A 176 0.52 26.91 -1.59
CA THR A 176 0.40 27.16 -0.14
C THR A 176 1.53 26.47 0.62
N ALA A 177 1.85 25.22 0.29
CA ALA A 177 2.89 24.45 0.95
C ALA A 177 4.29 25.10 0.79
N ARG A 178 4.61 25.63 -0.39
CA ARG A 178 5.91 26.28 -0.69
C ARG A 178 6.21 27.50 0.18
N VAL A 179 5.18 28.19 0.67
CA VAL A 179 5.31 29.37 1.55
C VAL A 179 5.01 29.06 3.01
N SER A 180 4.94 27.78 3.38
CA SER A 180 4.74 27.34 4.76
C SER A 180 5.90 27.78 5.66
N ASP A 181 5.58 28.17 6.89
CA ASP A 181 6.60 28.42 7.94
C ASP A 181 7.28 27.12 8.40
N ASP A 182 6.72 25.95 8.07
CA ASP A 182 7.35 24.66 8.31
C ASP A 182 8.36 24.35 7.19
N PRO A 183 9.67 24.29 7.51
CA PRO A 183 10.70 24.12 6.48
C PRO A 183 10.68 22.75 5.81
N GLU A 184 10.17 21.69 6.47
CA GLU A 184 10.04 20.38 5.82
C GLU A 184 8.93 20.40 4.76
N ILE A 185 7.80 21.05 5.07
CA ILE A 185 6.68 21.21 4.12
C ILE A 185 7.12 22.07 2.92
N ALA A 186 7.77 23.21 3.19
CA ALA A 186 8.24 24.10 2.14
C ALA A 186 9.26 23.42 1.22
N ALA A 187 10.19 22.63 1.79
CA ALA A 187 11.17 21.86 1.03
C ALA A 187 10.50 20.76 0.18
N ALA A 188 9.56 20.00 0.74
CA ALA A 188 8.85 18.95 0.02
C ALA A 188 8.02 19.50 -1.16
N ALA A 189 7.52 20.74 -1.05
CA ALA A 189 6.74 21.39 -2.10
C ALA A 189 7.59 22.19 -3.12
N ALA A 190 8.88 22.42 -2.86
CA ALA A 190 9.70 23.39 -3.59
C ALA A 190 9.73 23.18 -5.11
N HIS A 191 9.63 21.92 -5.56
CA HIS A 191 9.71 21.54 -6.98
C HIS A 191 8.37 21.09 -7.58
N LEU A 192 7.29 21.11 -6.80
CA LEU A 192 5.98 20.71 -7.29
C LEU A 192 5.41 21.78 -8.24
N PRO A 193 4.68 21.38 -9.29
CA PRO A 193 3.95 22.33 -10.14
C PRO A 193 2.80 22.99 -9.36
N ASP A 194 2.25 24.07 -9.92
CA ASP A 194 1.27 24.92 -9.22
C ASP A 194 -0.08 24.23 -8.98
N ASP A 195 -0.41 23.25 -9.82
CA ASP A 195 -1.62 22.41 -9.78
C ASP A 195 -1.45 21.12 -8.96
N ALA A 196 -0.27 20.90 -8.36
CA ALA A 196 -0.06 19.78 -7.47
C ALA A 196 -0.58 20.04 -6.05
N PHE A 197 -0.78 18.95 -5.32
CA PHE A 197 -1.22 18.92 -3.94
C PHE A 197 -0.23 18.12 -3.09
N LEU A 198 -0.11 18.48 -1.81
CA LEU A 198 0.75 17.83 -0.83
C LEU A 198 -0.05 17.48 0.43
N ALA A 199 0.13 16.27 0.95
CA ALA A 199 -0.40 15.82 2.23
C ALA A 199 0.75 15.61 3.23
N ASP A 200 0.65 16.23 4.42
CA ASP A 200 1.60 16.06 5.53
C ASP A 200 1.19 14.87 6.41
N LEU A 201 1.96 13.80 6.33
CA LEU A 201 1.69 12.53 7.00
C LEU A 201 2.51 12.32 8.28
N ARG A 202 3.24 13.35 8.75
CA ARG A 202 4.11 13.22 9.94
C ARG A 202 3.34 12.91 11.23
N LYS A 203 2.07 13.33 11.29
CA LYS A 203 1.17 13.12 12.44
C LYS A 203 0.02 12.15 12.14
N ALA A 204 0.03 11.51 10.98
CA ALA A 204 -1.01 10.58 10.58
C ALA A 204 -1.01 9.34 11.48
N VAL A 205 -2.20 8.84 11.78
CA VAL A 205 -2.43 7.55 12.46
C VAL A 205 -2.85 6.51 11.42
N TYR A 206 -2.83 5.22 11.75
CA TYR A 206 -3.16 4.17 10.79
C TYR A 206 -4.55 3.59 11.06
N PRO A 207 -5.37 3.36 10.01
CA PRO A 207 -5.20 3.93 8.67
C PRO A 207 -5.58 5.42 8.64
N THR A 208 -5.09 6.16 7.65
CA THR A 208 -5.47 7.57 7.36
C THR A 208 -5.90 7.70 5.90
N GLU A 209 -7.04 8.35 5.66
CA GLU A 209 -7.50 8.74 4.33
C GLU A 209 -6.87 10.07 3.88
N ILE A 210 -6.59 10.18 2.59
CA ILE A 210 -5.99 11.34 1.95
C ILE A 210 -6.85 11.68 0.71
N PRO A 211 -7.89 12.50 0.87
CA PRO A 211 -8.96 12.65 -0.11
C PRO A 211 -8.57 13.64 -1.22
N PHE A 212 -7.63 13.28 -2.09
CA PHE A 212 -7.26 14.15 -3.23
C PHE A 212 -8.45 14.42 -4.16
N ALA A 213 -9.42 13.50 -4.29
CA ALA A 213 -10.65 13.69 -5.04
C ALA A 213 -11.53 14.85 -4.55
N SER A 214 -11.31 15.35 -3.33
CA SER A 214 -12.00 16.53 -2.82
C SER A 214 -11.36 17.85 -3.26
N VAL A 215 -10.14 17.81 -3.79
CA VAL A 215 -9.35 19.00 -4.18
C VAL A 215 -8.88 18.99 -5.63
N VAL A 216 -8.74 17.81 -6.22
CA VAL A 216 -8.44 17.61 -7.64
C VAL A 216 -9.73 17.80 -8.46
N PRO A 217 -9.71 18.53 -9.58
CA PRO A 217 -10.88 18.69 -10.42
C PRO A 217 -11.43 17.33 -10.92
N TYR A 218 -12.75 17.25 -11.04
CA TYR A 218 -13.41 16.02 -11.47
C TYR A 218 -12.98 15.61 -12.88
N GLY A 219 -12.60 14.34 -13.03
CA GLY A 219 -12.17 13.76 -14.31
C GLY A 219 -10.68 13.89 -14.59
N GLU A 220 -9.91 14.58 -13.74
CA GLU A 220 -8.46 14.67 -13.87
C GLU A 220 -7.77 13.42 -13.31
N GLU A 221 -6.76 12.94 -14.03
CA GLU A 221 -5.87 11.89 -13.57
C GLU A 221 -4.67 12.47 -12.83
N VAL A 222 -4.13 11.72 -11.87
CA VAL A 222 -2.98 12.17 -11.07
C VAL A 222 -1.90 11.11 -10.97
N THR A 223 -0.65 11.56 -10.92
CA THR A 223 0.49 10.77 -10.46
C THR A 223 0.83 11.13 -9.03
N TYR A 224 1.10 10.12 -8.20
CA TYR A 224 1.54 10.25 -6.83
C TYR A 224 3.05 10.08 -6.69
N ALA A 225 3.65 10.93 -5.86
CA ALA A 225 5.03 10.78 -5.42
C ALA A 225 5.14 10.88 -3.89
N ARG A 226 6.17 10.25 -3.34
CA ARG A 226 6.48 10.26 -1.91
C ARG A 226 7.81 10.95 -1.70
N SER A 227 7.98 11.56 -0.53
CA SER A 227 9.26 12.08 -0.10
C SER A 227 9.45 11.98 1.41
N ALA A 228 10.72 12.03 1.83
CA ALA A 228 11.14 11.97 3.22
C ALA A 228 10.62 10.71 3.94
N ASN A 229 10.82 9.55 3.31
CA ASN A 229 10.36 8.22 3.72
C ASN A 229 8.84 8.17 3.88
N GLY A 230 8.13 8.69 2.88
CA GLY A 230 6.67 8.77 2.84
C GLY A 230 6.06 9.78 3.82
N ARG A 231 6.83 10.71 4.40
CA ARG A 231 6.32 11.73 5.35
C ARG A 231 5.44 12.74 4.63
N PHE A 232 5.64 12.87 3.33
CA PHE A 232 4.78 13.62 2.45
C PHE A 232 4.34 12.74 1.29
N LEU A 233 3.05 12.85 0.94
CA LEU A 233 2.49 12.29 -0.27
C LEU A 233 2.04 13.45 -1.14
N THR A 234 2.39 13.43 -2.41
CA THR A 234 1.99 14.46 -3.38
C THR A 234 1.15 13.84 -4.47
N ALA A 235 0.24 14.62 -5.03
CA ALA A 235 -0.52 14.30 -6.21
C ALA A 235 -0.29 15.40 -7.24
N THR A 236 0.09 15.03 -8.46
CA THR A 236 0.32 15.95 -9.58
C THR A 236 -0.60 15.56 -10.72
N ILE A 237 -1.34 16.52 -11.26
CA ILE A 237 -2.24 16.28 -12.39
C ILE A 237 -1.42 15.86 -13.61
N ILE A 238 -1.86 14.81 -14.29
CA ILE A 238 -1.26 14.35 -15.55
C ILE A 238 -1.82 15.25 -16.66
N PRO A 239 -0.98 15.98 -17.41
CA PRO A 239 -1.47 16.81 -18.50
C PRO A 239 -2.18 15.95 -19.56
N ASP A 240 -3.32 16.42 -20.05
CA ASP A 240 -3.99 15.84 -21.21
C ASP A 240 -2.99 15.76 -22.40
N PRO A 241 -2.88 14.60 -23.08
CA PRO A 241 -1.91 14.37 -24.16
C PRO A 241 -2.14 15.23 -25.43
#